data_AF-A0A524LES0-F1
#
_entry.id   AF-A0A524LES0-F1
#
_cell.length_a   1.000
_cell.length_b   1.000
_cell.length_c   1.000
_cell.angle_alpha   90.00
_cell.angle_beta   90.00
_cell.angle_gamma   90.00
#
_symmetry.space_group_name_H-M   'P 1'
#
loop_
_entity.id
_entity.type
_entity.pdbx_description
1 polymer ?
#
loop_
_entity_poly.entity_id
_entity_poly.type
_entity_poly.pdbx_seq_one_letter_code
_entity_poly.pdbx_strand_id
1 'polypeptide(L)'
;MRAMIVGAGLGSRLRPLTDLCPRPAVPVRGLPLVAYQLHLLARHGVREVMLNIHHLPELLIDAARRFAPPGMELHFSHETELLDTGGGIRRVASFLRESDPCLLLGADMLLDADLARLVGLHRERKDAWTMLLRDDPRAARFGSIGIDAKGRVRRIGHRFELPGAVREGLYVWANVVSARAFERMPEREAFGHLDAWLTPWLAAGAQDVRGEIWDADHCSWEPVGTPGEYLAANLAPARLSYLDADALARARGVRFEEECVIGAGASLGAGARLRRVVIWDGEHVPAGFCAHDGVFAGGVFHPCDGPA
;
A
#
# COMPACT_ATOMS: atom_id res chain seq x y z
N MET A 1 18.73 0.97 6.97
CA MET A 1 17.67 -0.06 6.83
C MET A 1 17.14 0.02 5.41
N ARG A 2 16.94 -1.13 4.77
CA ARG A 2 16.37 -1.23 3.42
C ARG A 2 14.92 -1.68 3.47
N ALA A 3 14.15 -1.25 2.48
CA ALA A 3 12.77 -1.67 2.33
C ALA A 3 12.43 -2.01 0.87
N MET A 4 11.36 -2.77 0.69
CA MET A 4 10.68 -2.91 -0.58
C MET A 4 9.24 -2.43 -0.47
N ILE A 5 8.77 -1.73 -1.49
CA ILE A 5 7.36 -1.48 -1.74
C ILE A 5 6.92 -2.40 -2.89
N VAL A 6 5.91 -3.24 -2.63
CA VAL A 6 5.34 -4.18 -3.60
C VAL A 6 4.25 -3.47 -4.41
N GLY A 7 4.57 -3.05 -5.63
CA GLY A 7 3.75 -2.20 -6.50
C GLY A 7 3.47 -2.73 -7.91
N ALA A 8 3.97 -3.92 -8.29
CA ALA A 8 3.82 -4.44 -9.66
C ALA A 8 2.40 -4.93 -10.05
N GLY A 9 1.43 -4.91 -9.15
CA GLY A 9 0.07 -5.38 -9.46
C GLY A 9 -0.66 -4.51 -10.49
N LEU A 10 -1.46 -5.14 -11.37
CA LEU A 10 -2.27 -4.46 -12.39
C LEU A 10 -3.32 -3.49 -11.82
N GLY A 11 -3.67 -3.65 -10.55
CA GLY A 11 -4.65 -2.80 -9.89
C GLY A 11 -6.08 -2.93 -10.43
N SER A 12 -6.42 -4.03 -11.13
CA SER A 12 -7.63 -4.21 -11.95
C SER A 12 -8.97 -3.82 -11.31
N ARG A 13 -9.10 -3.96 -9.98
CA ARG A 13 -10.31 -3.54 -9.23
C ARG A 13 -10.53 -2.03 -9.19
N LEU A 14 -9.51 -1.22 -9.53
CA LEU A 14 -9.53 0.25 -9.59
C LEU A 14 -9.72 0.75 -11.03
N ARG A 15 -9.99 -0.15 -12.00
CA ARG A 15 -10.38 0.26 -13.35
C ARG A 15 -11.68 1.10 -13.31
N PRO A 16 -11.83 2.06 -14.24
CA PRO A 16 -10.94 2.35 -15.38
C PRO A 16 -9.74 3.26 -15.04
N LEU A 17 -9.62 3.77 -13.81
CA LEU A 17 -8.54 4.70 -13.43
C LEU A 17 -7.14 4.10 -13.64
N THR A 18 -7.01 2.80 -13.36
CA THR A 18 -5.73 2.11 -13.56
C THR A 18 -5.33 1.94 -15.01
N ASP A 19 -6.24 2.10 -15.97
CA ASP A 19 -5.88 2.07 -17.39
C ASP A 19 -5.14 3.35 -17.80
N LEU A 20 -5.30 4.44 -17.02
CA LEU A 20 -4.65 5.73 -17.21
C LEU A 20 -3.37 5.89 -16.38
N CYS A 21 -3.33 5.31 -15.17
CA CYS A 21 -2.24 5.52 -14.22
C CYS A 21 -2.08 4.29 -13.32
N PRO A 22 -0.87 3.72 -13.12
CA PRO A 22 -0.72 2.54 -12.29
C PRO A 22 -1.14 2.84 -10.86
N ARG A 23 -1.71 1.85 -10.15
CA ARG A 23 -2.30 2.07 -8.82
C ARG A 23 -1.37 2.83 -7.86
N PRO A 24 -0.08 2.50 -7.70
CA PRO A 24 0.76 3.24 -6.78
C PRO A 24 1.02 4.70 -7.20
N ALA A 25 0.74 5.08 -8.44
CA ALA A 25 0.87 6.45 -8.93
C ALA A 25 -0.46 7.23 -8.95
N VAL A 26 -1.60 6.61 -8.68
CA VAL A 26 -2.90 7.32 -8.66
C VAL A 26 -2.90 8.42 -7.60
N PRO A 27 -3.43 9.62 -7.88
CA PRO A 27 -3.36 10.74 -6.95
C PRO A 27 -4.39 10.58 -5.83
N VAL A 28 -3.93 10.43 -4.60
CA VAL A 28 -4.75 10.47 -3.38
C VAL A 28 -4.42 11.75 -2.63
N ARG A 29 -5.43 12.60 -2.37
CA ARG A 29 -5.25 13.98 -1.86
C ARG A 29 -4.24 14.80 -2.68
N GLY A 30 -4.12 14.52 -3.99
CA GLY A 30 -3.19 15.21 -4.88
C GLY A 30 -1.72 14.75 -4.81
N LEU A 31 -1.43 13.69 -4.07
CA LEU A 31 -0.11 13.03 -4.05
C LEU A 31 -0.23 11.60 -4.60
N PRO A 32 0.75 11.08 -5.35
CA PRO A 32 0.69 9.69 -5.79
C PRO A 32 0.71 8.76 -4.57
N LEU A 33 -0.07 7.68 -4.61
CA LEU A 33 -0.22 6.75 -3.49
C LEU A 33 1.13 6.26 -2.91
N VAL A 34 2.10 5.99 -3.76
CA VAL A 34 3.45 5.55 -3.38
C VAL A 34 4.18 6.57 -2.49
N ALA A 35 3.88 7.87 -2.61
CA ALA A 35 4.48 8.89 -1.77
C ALA A 35 4.18 8.64 -0.28
N TYR A 36 3.00 8.16 0.05
CA TYR A 36 2.62 7.87 1.43
C TYR A 36 3.52 6.80 2.05
N GLN A 37 3.78 5.70 1.33
CA GLN A 37 4.71 4.66 1.79
C GLN A 37 6.14 5.16 1.88
N LEU A 38 6.61 5.96 0.91
CA LEU A 38 7.96 6.52 0.93
C LEU A 38 8.17 7.45 2.13
N HIS A 39 7.20 8.32 2.44
CA HIS A 39 7.28 9.23 3.58
C HIS A 39 7.16 8.49 4.92
N LEU A 40 6.31 7.47 5.01
CA LEU A 40 6.24 6.58 6.18
C LEU A 40 7.60 5.88 6.42
N LEU A 41 8.20 5.31 5.38
CA LEU A 41 9.51 4.66 5.47
C LEU A 41 10.61 5.64 5.89
N ALA A 42 10.65 6.84 5.29
CA ALA A 42 11.61 7.88 5.64
C ALA A 42 11.47 8.33 7.10
N ARG A 43 10.23 8.49 7.59
CA ARG A 43 9.95 8.84 8.99
C ARG A 43 10.57 7.85 9.97
N HIS A 44 10.66 6.58 9.58
CA HIS A 44 11.26 5.49 10.35
C HIS A 44 12.72 5.16 9.97
N GLY A 45 13.41 6.08 9.28
CA GLY A 45 14.85 6.00 9.05
C GLY A 45 15.30 5.07 7.93
N VAL A 46 14.38 4.65 7.05
CA VAL A 46 14.71 3.94 5.81
C VAL A 46 15.21 4.94 4.78
N ARG A 47 16.33 4.63 4.13
CA ARG A 47 16.96 5.51 3.12
C ARG A 47 17.07 4.88 1.74
N GLU A 48 17.05 3.56 1.64
CA GLU A 48 17.14 2.83 0.38
C GLU A 48 15.88 2.00 0.21
N VAL A 49 15.14 2.24 -0.87
CA VAL A 49 13.86 1.59 -1.14
C VAL A 49 13.86 0.96 -2.54
N MET A 50 13.50 -0.31 -2.61
CA MET A 50 13.25 -1.03 -3.85
C MET A 50 11.76 -1.01 -4.18
N LEU A 51 11.42 -0.67 -5.42
CA LEU A 51 10.05 -0.72 -5.95
C LEU A 51 10.02 -1.72 -7.09
N ASN A 52 9.17 -2.75 -7.02
CA ASN A 52 8.87 -3.52 -8.23
C ASN A 52 7.76 -2.82 -9.04
N ILE A 53 7.91 -2.85 -10.36
CA ILE A 53 7.06 -2.12 -11.32
C ILE A 53 6.71 -3.03 -12.49
N HIS A 54 5.52 -2.85 -13.09
CA HIS A 54 5.07 -3.64 -14.25
C HIS A 54 4.14 -2.82 -15.16
N HIS A 55 2.94 -2.49 -14.68
CA HIS A 55 1.96 -1.72 -15.45
C HIS A 55 2.36 -0.25 -15.51
N LEU A 56 2.44 0.34 -16.72
CA LEU A 56 2.82 1.73 -16.97
C LEU A 56 4.05 2.18 -16.13
N PRO A 57 5.19 1.48 -16.22
CA PRO A 57 6.28 1.56 -15.25
C PRO A 57 6.90 2.96 -15.18
N GLU A 58 7.00 3.66 -16.30
CA GLU A 58 7.56 5.02 -16.37
C GLU A 58 6.78 6.02 -15.52
N LEU A 59 5.44 5.96 -15.53
CA LEU A 59 4.60 6.84 -14.71
C LEU A 59 4.85 6.63 -13.22
N LEU A 60 5.06 5.38 -12.79
CA LEU A 60 5.38 5.07 -11.41
C LEU A 60 6.81 5.50 -11.03
N ILE A 61 7.79 5.29 -11.92
CA ILE A 61 9.17 5.77 -11.70
C ILE A 61 9.18 7.29 -11.51
N ASP A 62 8.52 8.03 -12.39
CA ASP A 62 8.47 9.48 -12.36
C ASP A 62 7.75 9.98 -11.10
N ALA A 63 6.60 9.39 -10.77
CA ALA A 63 5.87 9.71 -9.55
C ALA A 63 6.71 9.44 -8.28
N ALA A 64 7.33 8.26 -8.18
CA ALA A 64 8.14 7.90 -7.02
C ALA A 64 9.34 8.85 -6.86
N ARG A 65 10.08 9.14 -7.94
CA ARG A 65 11.23 10.07 -7.92
C ARG A 65 10.82 11.49 -7.56
N ARG A 66 9.70 11.98 -8.12
CA ARG A 66 9.22 13.36 -7.90
C ARG A 66 8.77 13.61 -6.47
N PHE A 67 8.30 12.58 -5.77
CA PHE A 67 7.72 12.70 -4.43
C PHE A 67 8.53 11.98 -3.34
N ALA A 68 9.69 11.41 -3.68
CA ALA A 68 10.60 10.83 -2.72
C ALA A 68 11.05 11.87 -1.67
N PRO A 69 11.09 11.49 -0.38
CA PRO A 69 11.71 12.31 0.65
C PRO A 69 13.18 12.63 0.33
N PRO A 70 13.69 13.82 0.70
CA PRO A 70 15.09 14.16 0.49
C PRO A 70 16.05 13.13 1.11
N GLY A 71 17.09 12.75 0.35
CA GLY A 71 18.10 11.80 0.80
C GLY A 71 17.67 10.32 0.77
N MET A 72 16.49 10.02 0.20
CA MET A 72 16.07 8.65 -0.09
C MET A 72 16.54 8.22 -1.48
N GLU A 73 17.20 7.06 -1.53
CA GLU A 73 17.63 6.38 -2.74
C GLU A 73 16.57 5.37 -3.19
N LEU A 74 16.15 5.48 -4.45
CA LEU A 74 15.13 4.60 -5.04
C LEU A 74 15.76 3.68 -6.07
N HIS A 75 15.45 2.38 -5.95
CA HIS A 75 15.78 1.35 -6.91
C HIS A 75 14.50 0.78 -7.51
N PHE A 76 14.57 0.32 -8.75
CA PHE A 76 13.41 -0.18 -9.48
C PHE A 76 13.71 -1.56 -10.05
N SER A 77 12.80 -2.51 -9.81
CA SER A 77 12.83 -3.86 -10.37
C SER A 77 11.67 -4.03 -11.33
N HIS A 78 11.93 -3.92 -12.63
CA HIS A 78 10.90 -4.12 -13.64
C HIS A 78 10.55 -5.61 -13.79
N GLU A 79 9.27 -5.92 -13.62
CA GLU A 79 8.66 -7.20 -13.94
C GLU A 79 8.08 -7.12 -15.35
N THR A 80 8.75 -7.69 -16.36
CA THR A 80 8.17 -7.78 -17.71
C THR A 80 6.99 -8.74 -17.75
N GLU A 81 7.08 -9.81 -16.94
CA GLU A 81 6.01 -10.74 -16.62
C GLU A 81 5.74 -10.66 -15.11
N LEU A 82 4.47 -10.73 -14.71
CA LEU A 82 4.08 -10.68 -13.31
C LEU A 82 4.61 -11.90 -12.56
N LEU A 83 5.40 -11.65 -11.51
CA LEU A 83 6.01 -12.70 -10.70
C LEU A 83 5.19 -13.09 -9.46
N ASP A 84 4.05 -12.43 -9.26
CA ASP A 84 3.37 -12.41 -7.97
C ASP A 84 4.31 -11.87 -6.85
N THR A 85 3.76 -11.71 -5.67
CA THR A 85 4.34 -10.98 -4.56
C THR A 85 5.64 -11.60 -4.04
N GLY A 86 5.68 -12.93 -3.88
CA GLY A 86 6.87 -13.65 -3.44
C GLY A 86 7.97 -13.70 -4.49
N GLY A 87 7.61 -13.85 -5.77
CA GLY A 87 8.55 -13.80 -6.89
C GLY A 87 9.21 -12.43 -7.03
N GLY A 88 8.43 -11.35 -6.93
CA GLY A 88 8.95 -9.98 -6.91
C GLY A 88 9.95 -9.75 -5.77
N ILE A 89 9.62 -10.20 -4.56
CA ILE A 89 10.54 -10.12 -3.40
C ILE A 89 11.80 -10.97 -3.63
N ARG A 90 11.68 -12.18 -4.21
CA ARG A 90 12.82 -13.06 -4.53
C ARG A 90 13.80 -12.40 -5.50
N ARG A 91 13.30 -11.74 -6.54
CA ARG A 91 14.12 -11.07 -7.56
C ARG A 91 15.07 -10.02 -6.97
N VAL A 92 14.67 -9.38 -5.87
CA VAL A 92 15.45 -8.32 -5.20
C VAL A 92 16.01 -8.76 -3.84
N ALA A 93 16.03 -10.07 -3.56
CA ALA A 93 16.44 -10.60 -2.26
C ALA A 93 17.90 -10.24 -1.90
N SER A 94 18.81 -10.15 -2.88
CA SER A 94 20.20 -9.72 -2.63
C SER A 94 20.27 -8.31 -2.04
N PHE A 95 19.51 -7.37 -2.61
CA PHE A 95 19.38 -6.01 -2.09
C PHE A 95 18.80 -6.01 -0.67
N LEU A 96 17.71 -6.76 -0.43
CA LEU A 96 17.05 -6.75 0.86
C LEU A 96 17.90 -7.35 1.99
N ARG A 97 18.68 -8.40 1.69
CA ARG A 97 19.54 -9.09 2.67
C ARG A 97 20.69 -8.25 3.22
N GLU A 98 21.07 -7.16 2.56
CA GLU A 98 22.08 -6.23 3.10
C GLU A 98 21.56 -5.42 4.31
N SER A 99 20.25 -5.49 4.61
CA SER A 99 19.66 -4.94 5.83
C SER A 99 18.99 -6.05 6.64
N ASP A 100 19.45 -6.26 7.88
CA ASP A 100 18.86 -7.24 8.78
C ASP A 100 18.29 -6.59 10.07
N PRO A 101 16.96 -6.48 10.22
CA PRO A 101 15.93 -6.85 9.25
C PRO A 101 15.75 -5.81 8.12
N CYS A 102 14.93 -6.17 7.14
CA CYS A 102 14.37 -5.28 6.13
C CYS A 102 12.85 -5.11 6.30
N LEU A 103 12.26 -4.12 5.63
CA LEU A 103 10.82 -3.89 5.62
C LEU A 103 10.19 -4.24 4.27
N LEU A 104 9.00 -4.83 4.28
CA LEU A 104 8.19 -5.05 3.09
C LEU A 104 6.83 -4.38 3.27
N LEU A 105 6.48 -3.44 2.39
CA LEU A 105 5.20 -2.71 2.39
C LEU A 105 4.41 -2.99 1.10
N GLY A 106 3.09 -3.02 1.20
CA GLY A 106 2.19 -2.92 0.05
C GLY A 106 2.07 -1.48 -0.45
N ALA A 107 1.52 -1.33 -1.67
CA ALA A 107 1.39 -0.04 -2.36
C ALA A 107 -0.06 0.31 -2.73
N ASP A 108 -1.04 -0.26 -2.02
CA ASP A 108 -2.47 -0.17 -2.33
C ASP A 108 -3.34 0.33 -1.17
N MET A 109 -2.73 1.02 -0.20
CA MET A 109 -3.40 1.58 0.97
C MET A 109 -2.74 2.89 1.43
N LEU A 110 -3.48 3.67 2.21
CA LEU A 110 -2.90 4.60 3.18
C LEU A 110 -2.62 3.82 4.46
N LEU A 111 -1.41 3.96 5.01
CA LEU A 111 -0.99 3.29 6.24
C LEU A 111 -0.28 4.29 7.14
N ASP A 112 -0.58 4.28 8.43
CA ASP A 112 0.20 4.93 9.48
C ASP A 112 0.33 4.01 10.68
N ALA A 113 1.58 3.74 11.05
CA ALA A 113 1.94 2.78 12.09
C ALA A 113 3.40 3.04 12.49
N ASP A 114 3.73 2.85 13.77
CA ASP A 114 5.12 2.99 14.25
C ASP A 114 5.99 1.80 13.79
N LEU A 115 6.58 1.90 12.60
CA LEU A 115 7.43 0.83 12.06
C LEU A 115 8.67 0.58 12.92
N ALA A 116 9.16 1.57 13.68
CA ALA A 116 10.30 1.40 14.57
C ALA A 116 9.93 0.50 15.77
N ARG A 117 8.73 0.67 16.34
CA ARG A 117 8.18 -0.23 17.36
C ARG A 117 8.04 -1.66 16.82
N LEU A 118 7.52 -1.83 15.61
CA LEU A 118 7.38 -3.15 14.97
C LEU A 118 8.76 -3.83 14.78
N VAL A 119 9.76 -3.09 14.32
CA VAL A 119 11.15 -3.58 14.19
C VAL A 119 11.76 -3.94 15.55
N GLY A 120 11.47 -3.16 16.59
CA GLY A 120 11.89 -3.46 17.96
C GLY A 120 11.35 -4.80 18.45
N LEU A 121 10.04 -5.03 18.30
CA LEU A 121 9.39 -6.30 18.65
C LEU A 121 9.96 -7.48 17.87
N HIS A 122 10.18 -7.31 16.56
CA HIS A 122 10.80 -8.33 15.71
C HIS A 122 12.18 -8.78 16.24
N ARG A 123 13.02 -7.80 16.61
CA ARG A 123 14.36 -8.06 17.14
C ARG A 123 14.33 -8.72 18.52
N GLU A 124 13.47 -8.25 19.41
CA GLU A 124 13.30 -8.82 20.74
C GLU A 124 12.90 -10.30 20.68
N ARG A 125 11.92 -10.60 19.82
CA ARG A 125 11.41 -11.96 19.60
C ARG A 125 12.36 -12.84 18.79
N LYS A 126 13.37 -12.23 18.15
CA LYS A 126 14.26 -12.87 17.16
C LYS A 126 13.44 -13.60 16.08
N ASP A 127 12.33 -13.00 15.67
CA ASP A 127 11.46 -13.56 14.65
C ASP A 127 12.17 -13.52 13.29
N ALA A 128 11.83 -14.44 12.40
CA ALA A 128 12.28 -14.35 11.01
C ALA A 128 11.30 -13.53 10.17
N TRP A 129 10.02 -13.52 10.53
CA TRP A 129 8.99 -12.73 9.89
C TRP A 129 8.00 -12.20 10.92
N THR A 130 7.82 -10.88 10.97
CA THR A 130 6.79 -10.23 11.79
C THR A 130 5.83 -9.46 10.89
N MET A 131 4.56 -9.86 10.90
CA MET A 131 3.47 -9.21 10.16
C MET A 131 2.78 -8.19 11.07
N LEU A 132 2.59 -6.96 10.60
CA LEU A 132 1.65 -6.05 11.26
C LEU A 132 0.23 -6.44 10.87
N LEU A 133 -0.62 -6.53 11.88
CA LEU A 133 -2.04 -6.81 11.76
C LEU A 133 -2.83 -5.69 12.43
N ARG A 134 -4.03 -5.42 11.95
CA ARG A 134 -4.95 -4.46 12.57
C ARG A 134 -6.16 -5.18 13.15
N ASP A 135 -6.57 -4.82 14.36
CA ASP A 135 -7.88 -5.19 14.90
C ASP A 135 -8.94 -4.37 14.15
N ASP A 136 -9.55 -5.01 13.14
CA ASP A 136 -10.44 -4.35 12.20
C ASP A 136 -11.54 -5.34 11.76
N PRO A 137 -12.83 -5.01 11.92
CA PRO A 137 -13.93 -5.88 11.50
C PRO A 137 -13.93 -6.13 9.99
N ARG A 138 -13.25 -5.30 9.20
CA ARG A 138 -13.09 -5.46 7.74
C ARG A 138 -12.14 -6.60 7.37
N ALA A 139 -11.50 -7.27 8.34
CA ALA A 139 -10.58 -8.39 8.11
C ALA A 139 -11.20 -9.51 7.25
N ALA A 140 -12.48 -9.81 7.42
CA ALA A 140 -13.18 -10.82 6.63
C ALA A 140 -13.20 -10.51 5.12
N ARG A 141 -13.19 -9.21 4.76
CA ARG A 141 -13.21 -8.73 3.37
C ARG A 141 -11.81 -8.61 2.77
N PHE A 142 -10.84 -8.12 3.53
CA PHE A 142 -9.50 -7.79 3.01
C PHE A 142 -8.44 -8.87 3.29
N GLY A 143 -8.76 -9.85 4.12
CA GLY A 143 -7.89 -10.95 4.50
C GLY A 143 -7.47 -10.88 5.96
N SER A 144 -7.71 -11.97 6.67
CA SER A 144 -7.34 -12.13 8.07
C SER A 144 -6.12 -13.04 8.25
N ILE A 145 -5.34 -12.76 9.29
CA ILE A 145 -4.28 -13.64 9.79
C ILE A 145 -4.66 -14.04 11.21
N GLY A 146 -4.79 -15.34 11.45
CA GLY A 146 -5.05 -15.89 12.78
C GLY A 146 -3.74 -16.22 13.48
N ILE A 147 -3.63 -15.80 14.75
CA ILE A 147 -2.46 -16.01 15.60
C ILE A 147 -2.82 -16.73 16.90
N ASP A 148 -1.86 -17.46 17.46
CA ASP A 148 -2.01 -18.08 18.78
C ASP A 148 -1.71 -17.08 19.93
N ALA A 149 -1.80 -17.56 21.17
CA ALA A 149 -1.56 -16.74 22.37
C ALA A 149 -0.14 -16.16 22.46
N LYS A 150 0.82 -16.68 21.69
CA LYS A 150 2.20 -16.18 21.59
C LYS A 150 2.41 -15.31 20.35
N GLY A 151 1.36 -15.04 19.57
CA GLY A 151 1.43 -14.28 18.33
C GLY A 151 1.94 -15.08 17.13
N ARG A 152 2.12 -16.40 17.24
CA ARG A 152 2.58 -17.23 16.11
C ARG A 152 1.45 -17.37 15.10
N VAL A 153 1.76 -17.24 13.81
CA VAL A 153 0.76 -17.38 12.76
C VAL A 153 0.26 -18.83 12.70
N ARG A 154 -1.06 -19.00 12.74
CA ARG A 154 -1.75 -20.30 12.66
C ARG A 154 -2.74 -20.35 11.51
N ARG A 155 -3.24 -19.21 11.03
CA ARG A 155 -4.16 -19.14 9.89
C ARG A 155 -3.82 -18.00 8.96
N ILE A 156 -3.94 -18.24 7.65
CA ILE A 156 -3.81 -17.23 6.60
C ILE A 156 -5.07 -17.25 5.74
N GLY A 157 -6.08 -16.47 6.11
CA GLY A 157 -7.40 -16.49 5.47
C GLY A 157 -7.92 -17.91 5.22
N HIS A 158 -8.38 -18.18 4.00
CA HIS A 158 -8.78 -19.51 3.53
C HIS A 158 -7.63 -20.37 2.99
N ARG A 159 -6.39 -19.84 2.94
CA ARG A 159 -5.25 -20.47 2.26
C ARG A 159 -4.60 -21.55 3.12
N PHE A 160 -4.61 -21.36 4.43
CA PHE A 160 -3.87 -22.20 5.36
C PHE A 160 -4.46 -22.09 6.77
N GLU A 161 -4.54 -23.23 7.47
CA GLU A 161 -4.98 -23.27 8.87
C GLU A 161 -4.26 -24.39 9.65
N LEU A 162 -3.83 -24.03 10.85
CA LEU A 162 -3.38 -24.90 11.91
C LEU A 162 -4.24 -24.64 13.15
N PRO A 163 -4.44 -25.65 14.02
CA PRO A 163 -5.18 -25.47 15.27
C PRO A 163 -4.48 -24.46 16.20
N GLY A 164 -5.26 -23.81 17.06
CA GLY A 164 -4.75 -22.95 18.13
C GLY A 164 -4.68 -21.45 17.80
N ALA A 165 -5.29 -20.99 16.71
CA ALA A 165 -5.57 -19.56 16.54
C ALA A 165 -6.58 -19.11 17.61
N VAL A 166 -6.25 -18.05 18.35
CA VAL A 166 -7.10 -17.48 19.41
C VAL A 166 -7.47 -16.02 19.17
N ARG A 167 -6.73 -15.34 18.28
CA ARG A 167 -7.00 -13.97 17.81
C ARG A 167 -6.78 -13.90 16.32
N GLU A 168 -7.38 -12.92 15.66
CA GLU A 168 -7.10 -12.60 14.27
C GLU A 168 -7.08 -11.09 14.04
N GLY A 169 -6.42 -10.67 12.97
CA GLY A 169 -6.42 -9.27 12.53
C GLY A 169 -6.31 -9.17 11.01
N LEU A 170 -6.70 -8.01 10.49
CA LEU A 170 -6.55 -7.63 9.09
C LEU A 170 -5.06 -7.52 8.74
N TYR A 171 -4.64 -8.15 7.64
CA TYR A 171 -3.27 -8.02 7.16
C TYR A 171 -3.06 -6.68 6.43
N VAL A 172 -2.30 -5.77 7.03
CA VAL A 172 -2.09 -4.41 6.50
C VAL A 172 -0.92 -4.30 5.52
N TRP A 173 -0.33 -5.44 5.11
CA TRP A 173 0.78 -5.48 4.16
C TRP A 173 2.07 -4.80 4.62
N ALA A 174 2.28 -4.62 5.92
CA ALA A 174 3.54 -4.17 6.50
C ALA A 174 4.23 -5.33 7.24
N ASN A 175 5.48 -5.61 6.89
CA ASN A 175 6.24 -6.73 7.43
C ASN A 175 7.66 -6.31 7.79
N VAL A 176 8.20 -6.91 8.84
CA VAL A 176 9.62 -6.91 9.18
C VAL A 176 10.18 -8.31 8.91
N VAL A 177 11.22 -8.40 8.09
CA VAL A 177 11.75 -9.67 7.60
C VAL A 177 13.26 -9.75 7.84
N SER A 178 13.69 -10.75 8.60
CA SER A 178 15.11 -11.03 8.81
C SER A 178 15.74 -11.65 7.57
N ALA A 179 17.04 -11.43 7.37
CA ALA A 179 17.79 -11.97 6.22
C ALA A 179 17.69 -13.50 6.09
N ARG A 180 17.60 -14.23 7.22
CA ARG A 180 17.44 -15.69 7.23
C ARG A 180 16.11 -16.19 6.66
N ALA A 181 15.05 -15.37 6.66
CA ALA A 181 13.76 -15.77 6.10
C ALA A 181 13.88 -16.10 4.61
N PHE A 182 14.76 -15.37 3.90
CA PHE A 182 14.99 -15.53 2.47
C PHE A 182 15.65 -16.88 2.11
N GLU A 183 16.22 -17.61 3.08
CA GLU A 183 16.75 -18.97 2.87
C GLU A 183 15.63 -20.01 2.69
N ARG A 184 14.40 -19.65 3.06
CA ARG A 184 13.20 -20.50 2.93
C ARG A 184 12.42 -20.25 1.66
N MET A 185 12.89 -19.36 0.78
CA MET A 185 12.18 -19.05 -0.46
C MET A 185 12.12 -20.28 -1.39
N PRO A 186 10.97 -20.55 -2.03
CA PRO A 186 10.86 -21.64 -3.00
C PRO A 186 11.74 -21.35 -4.23
N GLU A 187 12.35 -22.40 -4.80
CA GLU A 187 13.14 -22.33 -6.04
C GLU A 187 12.25 -22.23 -7.28
N ARG A 188 11.49 -21.14 -7.37
CA ARG A 188 10.65 -20.80 -8.52
C ARG A 188 10.61 -19.29 -8.73
N GLU A 189 10.34 -18.87 -9.96
CA GLU A 189 10.38 -17.45 -10.31
C GLU A 189 9.10 -16.71 -9.90
N ALA A 190 7.94 -17.26 -10.22
CA ALA A 190 6.64 -16.65 -9.92
C ALA A 190 5.90 -17.40 -8.80
N PHE A 191 5.55 -16.68 -7.73
CA PHE A 191 4.81 -17.22 -6.58
C PHE A 191 4.33 -16.16 -5.60
N GLY A 192 3.25 -16.44 -4.87
CA GLY A 192 2.81 -15.58 -3.77
C GLY A 192 3.56 -15.87 -2.46
N HIS A 193 3.83 -14.82 -1.68
CA HIS A 193 4.57 -14.95 -0.42
C HIS A 193 3.79 -15.71 0.68
N LEU A 194 2.45 -15.58 0.71
CA LEU A 194 1.62 -16.20 1.75
C LEU A 194 1.40 -17.71 1.51
N ASP A 195 1.06 -18.09 0.29
CA ASP A 195 0.68 -19.44 -0.13
C ASP A 195 1.89 -20.35 -0.38
N ALA A 196 2.96 -19.81 -0.95
CA ALA A 196 4.07 -20.64 -1.42
C ALA A 196 5.35 -20.56 -0.60
N TRP A 197 5.44 -19.55 0.27
CA TRP A 197 6.63 -19.32 1.09
C TRP A 197 6.29 -19.45 2.57
N LEU A 198 5.35 -18.65 3.09
CA LEU A 198 4.97 -18.72 4.50
C LEU A 198 4.20 -20.01 4.84
N THR A 199 3.20 -20.39 4.03
CA THR A 199 2.39 -21.59 4.31
C THR A 199 3.22 -22.87 4.43
N PRO A 200 4.11 -23.24 3.49
CA PRO A 200 4.95 -24.43 3.64
C PRO A 200 5.90 -24.35 4.85
N TRP A 201 6.42 -23.16 5.14
CA TRP A 201 7.30 -22.95 6.29
C TRP A 201 6.54 -23.12 7.63
N LEU A 202 5.31 -22.60 7.72
CA LEU A 202 4.41 -22.81 8.86
C LEU A 202 4.01 -24.28 9.01
N ALA A 203 3.69 -24.96 7.90
CA ALA A 203 3.35 -26.39 7.89
C ALA A 203 4.52 -27.26 8.38
N ALA A 204 5.77 -26.85 8.11
CA ALA A 204 6.97 -27.48 8.64
C ALA A 204 7.25 -27.17 10.13
N GLY A 205 6.36 -26.44 10.81
CA GLY A 205 6.42 -26.20 12.24
C GLY A 205 7.13 -24.91 12.66
N ALA A 206 7.27 -23.92 11.78
CA ALA A 206 7.88 -22.62 12.11
C ALA A 206 7.25 -21.97 13.35
N GLN A 207 8.10 -21.35 14.17
CA GLN A 207 7.70 -20.69 15.44
C GLN A 207 8.06 -19.20 15.45
N ASP A 208 8.77 -18.74 14.43
CA ASP A 208 9.36 -17.42 14.26
C ASP A 208 8.73 -16.63 13.09
N VAL A 209 7.54 -17.07 12.67
CA VAL A 209 6.61 -16.30 11.82
C VAL A 209 5.45 -15.85 12.71
N ARG A 210 5.39 -14.56 13.00
CA ARG A 210 4.44 -13.98 13.97
C ARG A 210 3.66 -12.80 13.42
N GLY A 211 2.47 -12.59 13.97
CA GLY A 211 1.66 -11.40 13.76
C GLY A 211 1.59 -10.56 15.03
N GLU A 212 1.58 -9.24 14.84
CA GLU A 212 1.34 -8.27 15.91
C GLU A 212 0.05 -7.50 15.60
N ILE A 213 -0.97 -7.63 16.45
CA ILE A 213 -2.26 -6.97 16.25
C ILE A 213 -2.28 -5.64 17.01
N TRP A 214 -2.44 -4.55 16.26
CA TRP A 214 -2.64 -3.19 16.79
C TRP A 214 -4.08 -2.72 16.55
N ASP A 215 -4.59 -1.91 17.46
CA ASP A 215 -5.90 -1.27 17.31
C ASP A 215 -5.85 -0.07 16.34
N ALA A 216 -7.00 0.58 16.15
CA ALA A 216 -7.12 1.75 15.27
C ALA A 216 -6.34 2.99 15.76
N ASP A 217 -6.02 3.09 17.05
CA ASP A 217 -5.26 4.22 17.60
C ASP A 217 -3.76 4.08 17.30
N HIS A 218 -3.28 2.84 17.12
CA HIS A 218 -1.88 2.53 16.84
C HIS A 218 -1.60 2.17 15.38
N CYS A 219 -2.64 1.87 14.59
CA CYS A 219 -2.53 1.49 13.18
C CYS A 219 -3.71 2.05 12.38
N SER A 220 -3.47 3.12 11.62
CA SER A 220 -4.41 3.60 10.61
C SER A 220 -4.16 2.88 9.29
N TRP A 221 -5.22 2.35 8.68
CA TRP A 221 -5.15 1.63 7.42
C TRP A 221 -6.41 1.88 6.60
N GLU A 222 -6.27 2.48 5.41
CA GLU A 222 -7.39 2.71 4.52
C GLU A 222 -7.07 2.21 3.10
N PRO A 223 -7.91 1.33 2.51
CA PRO A 223 -7.63 0.72 1.23
C PRO A 223 -7.82 1.71 0.08
N VAL A 224 -7.07 1.50 -1.00
CA VAL A 224 -7.21 2.22 -2.28
C VAL A 224 -7.26 1.18 -3.41
N GLY A 225 -8.21 0.25 -3.32
CA GLY A 225 -8.31 -0.91 -4.20
C GLY A 225 -9.41 -0.83 -5.26
N THR A 226 -10.46 -0.03 -5.04
CA THR A 226 -11.62 0.19 -5.92
C THR A 226 -11.90 1.68 -6.13
N PRO A 227 -12.70 2.09 -7.13
CA PRO A 227 -13.05 3.50 -7.31
C PRO A 227 -13.74 4.12 -6.08
N GLY A 228 -14.65 3.39 -5.43
CA GLY A 228 -15.30 3.84 -4.19
C GLY A 228 -14.31 4.00 -3.02
N GLU A 229 -13.38 3.07 -2.85
CA GLU A 229 -12.30 3.15 -1.85
C GLU A 229 -11.37 4.35 -2.13
N TYR A 230 -11.00 4.56 -3.40
CA TYR A 230 -10.21 5.70 -3.85
C TYR A 230 -10.91 7.04 -3.60
N LEU A 231 -12.21 7.12 -3.90
CA LEU A 231 -13.01 8.31 -3.65
C LEU A 231 -13.08 8.60 -2.14
N ALA A 232 -13.32 7.58 -1.31
CA ALA A 232 -13.35 7.71 0.15
C ALA A 232 -11.99 8.22 0.69
N ALA A 233 -10.87 7.65 0.25
CA ALA A 233 -9.54 8.06 0.66
C ALA A 233 -9.21 9.52 0.30
N ASN A 234 -9.82 10.05 -0.76
CA ASN A 234 -9.67 11.45 -1.15
C ASN A 234 -10.58 12.39 -0.35
N LEU A 235 -11.83 12.00 -0.07
CA LEU A 235 -12.81 12.89 0.57
C LEU A 235 -12.70 12.88 2.10
N ALA A 236 -12.32 11.75 2.69
CA ALA A 236 -12.14 11.58 4.13
C ALA A 236 -10.78 10.90 4.39
N PRO A 237 -9.65 11.61 4.17
CA PRO A 237 -8.34 11.02 4.34
C PRO A 237 -8.09 10.64 5.80
N ALA A 238 -7.38 9.54 6.01
CA ALA A 238 -6.84 9.21 7.32
C ALA A 238 -5.87 10.31 7.79
N ARG A 239 -5.83 10.56 9.11
CA ARG A 239 -4.79 11.40 9.69
C ARG A 239 -3.49 10.60 9.74
N LEU A 240 -2.43 11.17 9.18
CA LEU A 240 -1.11 10.54 9.11
C LEU A 240 -0.10 11.32 9.96
N SER A 241 0.67 10.61 10.77
CA SER A 241 1.64 11.15 11.71
C SER A 241 2.95 11.63 11.07
N TYR A 242 3.20 11.19 9.83
CA TYR A 242 4.46 11.38 9.11
C TYR A 242 4.39 12.39 7.97
N LEU A 243 3.18 12.80 7.55
CA LEU A 243 2.98 13.65 6.38
C LEU A 243 1.69 14.47 6.51
N ASP A 244 1.81 15.79 6.36
CA ASP A 244 0.68 16.65 6.07
C ASP A 244 0.45 16.68 4.55
N ALA A 245 -0.35 15.72 4.06
CA ALA A 245 -0.59 15.53 2.64
C ALA A 245 -1.30 16.74 2.02
N ASP A 246 -2.22 17.35 2.74
CA ASP A 246 -2.99 18.50 2.29
C ASP A 246 -2.12 19.73 2.12
N ALA A 247 -1.25 20.02 3.10
CA ALA A 247 -0.32 21.13 3.00
C ALA A 247 0.62 20.96 1.80
N LEU A 248 1.16 19.74 1.60
CA LEU A 248 2.03 19.45 0.47
C LEU A 248 1.30 19.55 -0.87
N ALA A 249 0.05 19.08 -0.95
CA ALA A 249 -0.78 19.16 -2.14
C ALA A 249 -1.18 20.61 -2.47
N ARG A 250 -1.57 21.41 -1.48
CA ARG A 250 -1.90 22.84 -1.66
C ARG A 250 -0.70 23.64 -2.18
N ALA A 251 0.49 23.36 -1.67
CA ALA A 251 1.73 23.98 -2.17
C ALA A 251 1.99 23.69 -3.66
N ARG A 252 1.31 22.71 -4.23
CA ARG A 252 1.40 22.30 -5.65
C ARG A 252 0.19 22.74 -6.48
N GLY A 253 -0.74 23.49 -5.88
CA GLY A 253 -1.91 24.02 -6.58
C GLY A 253 -3.16 23.14 -6.52
N VAL A 254 -3.16 22.08 -5.70
CA VAL A 254 -4.37 21.29 -5.43
C VAL A 254 -5.34 22.12 -4.59
N ARG A 255 -6.63 22.09 -4.96
CA ARG A 255 -7.69 22.77 -4.24
C ARG A 255 -8.58 21.75 -3.55
N PHE A 256 -8.92 22.03 -2.30
CA PHE A 256 -9.85 21.24 -1.51
C PHE A 256 -11.09 22.08 -1.26
N GLU A 257 -12.21 21.67 -1.86
CA GLU A 257 -13.53 22.26 -1.70
C GLU A 257 -14.41 21.28 -0.91
N GLU A 258 -15.53 21.74 -0.35
CA GLU A 258 -16.32 21.06 0.71
C GLU A 258 -16.51 19.56 0.50
N GLU A 259 -16.71 19.11 -0.75
CA GLU A 259 -16.76 17.69 -1.11
C GLU A 259 -15.97 17.38 -2.39
N CYS A 260 -14.94 18.16 -2.73
CA CYS A 260 -14.16 17.95 -3.94
C CYS A 260 -12.65 18.07 -3.71
N VAL A 261 -11.89 17.23 -4.41
CA VAL A 261 -10.44 17.36 -4.54
C VAL A 261 -10.14 17.72 -5.98
N ILE A 262 -9.61 18.91 -6.21
CA ILE A 262 -9.32 19.41 -7.55
C ILE A 262 -7.82 19.47 -7.76
N GLY A 263 -7.34 18.64 -8.69
CA GLY A 263 -5.93 18.50 -9.04
C GLY A 263 -5.26 19.80 -9.47
N ALA A 264 -3.94 19.80 -9.42
CA ALA A 264 -3.13 20.93 -9.81
C ALA A 264 -3.37 21.29 -11.28
N GLY A 265 -3.61 22.56 -11.57
CA GLY A 265 -3.87 23.04 -12.92
C GLY A 265 -5.23 22.64 -13.52
N ALA A 266 -6.06 21.89 -12.79
CA ALA A 266 -7.40 21.54 -13.26
C ALA A 266 -8.34 22.76 -13.22
N SER A 267 -9.26 22.83 -14.19
CA SER A 267 -10.17 23.96 -14.40
C SER A 267 -11.62 23.50 -14.44
N LEU A 268 -12.51 24.34 -13.90
CA LEU A 268 -13.95 24.11 -13.87
C LEU A 268 -14.63 25.05 -14.85
N GLY A 269 -15.37 24.50 -15.81
CA GLY A 269 -16.19 25.28 -16.72
C GLY A 269 -17.30 26.03 -15.98
N ALA A 270 -17.71 27.17 -16.55
CA ALA A 270 -18.73 28.02 -15.96
C ALA A 270 -20.02 27.23 -15.68
N GLY A 271 -20.57 27.38 -14.47
CA GLY A 271 -21.80 26.71 -14.05
C GLY A 271 -21.69 25.22 -13.75
N ALA A 272 -20.47 24.65 -13.68
CA ALA A 272 -20.27 23.28 -13.23
C ALA A 272 -20.75 23.08 -11.79
N ARG A 273 -21.36 21.92 -11.50
CA ARG A 273 -21.87 21.55 -10.17
C ARG A 273 -21.36 20.16 -9.82
N LEU A 274 -20.47 20.10 -8.84
CA LEU A 274 -19.78 18.89 -8.45
C LEU A 274 -20.02 18.60 -6.97
N ARG A 275 -20.21 17.32 -6.64
CA ARG A 275 -20.38 16.87 -5.26
C ARG A 275 -19.72 15.51 -5.06
N ARG A 276 -18.80 15.37 -4.11
CA ARG A 276 -18.04 14.12 -3.92
C ARG A 276 -17.31 13.72 -5.20
N VAL A 277 -16.53 14.64 -5.75
CA VAL A 277 -15.78 14.44 -7.00
C VAL A 277 -14.29 14.67 -6.81
N VAL A 278 -13.48 13.78 -7.35
CA VAL A 278 -12.03 13.99 -7.51
C VAL A 278 -11.74 14.34 -8.96
N ILE A 279 -10.99 15.41 -9.20
CA ILE A 279 -10.58 15.83 -10.53
C ILE A 279 -9.07 15.71 -10.61
N TRP A 280 -8.55 14.98 -11.60
CA TRP A 280 -7.11 14.79 -11.77
C TRP A 280 -6.40 16.06 -12.25
N ASP A 281 -5.09 16.08 -12.08
CA ASP A 281 -4.23 17.19 -12.47
C ASP A 281 -4.42 17.55 -13.96
N GLY A 282 -4.52 18.84 -14.26
CA GLY A 282 -4.64 19.35 -15.63
C GLY A 282 -5.97 19.10 -16.33
N GLU A 283 -6.94 18.45 -15.70
CA GLU A 283 -8.24 18.17 -16.31
C GLU A 283 -9.05 19.46 -16.57
N HIS A 284 -9.86 19.43 -17.63
CA HIS A 284 -10.77 20.50 -17.99
C HIS A 284 -12.21 20.02 -17.90
N VAL A 285 -12.90 20.39 -16.82
CA VAL A 285 -14.31 20.05 -16.62
C VAL A 285 -15.19 20.96 -17.50
N PRO A 286 -16.07 20.41 -18.35
CA PRO A 286 -16.90 21.22 -19.25
C PRO A 286 -17.83 22.21 -18.54
N ALA A 287 -18.22 23.29 -19.23
CA ALA A 287 -19.23 24.22 -18.74
C ALA A 287 -20.59 23.52 -18.53
N GLY A 288 -21.28 23.88 -17.44
CA GLY A 288 -22.55 23.28 -17.06
C GLY A 288 -22.49 21.80 -16.63
N PHE A 289 -21.29 21.20 -16.55
CA PHE A 289 -21.14 19.80 -16.18
C PHE A 289 -21.64 19.55 -14.76
N CYS A 290 -22.54 18.58 -14.61
CA CYS A 290 -23.10 18.18 -13.33
C CYS A 290 -22.72 16.73 -13.04
N ALA A 291 -22.02 16.48 -11.93
CA ALA A 291 -21.66 15.14 -11.54
C ALA A 291 -21.60 15.00 -10.02
N HIS A 292 -21.83 13.79 -9.55
CA HIS A 292 -21.64 13.43 -8.16
C HIS A 292 -21.04 12.05 -8.03
N ASP A 293 -20.33 11.81 -6.93
CA ASP A 293 -19.80 10.50 -6.55
C ASP A 293 -18.92 9.86 -7.63
N GLY A 294 -17.77 10.47 -7.92
CA GLY A 294 -16.89 9.93 -8.95
C GLY A 294 -15.57 10.65 -9.16
N VAL A 295 -14.91 10.31 -10.26
CA VAL A 295 -13.59 10.83 -10.60
C VAL A 295 -13.59 11.35 -12.03
N PHE A 296 -13.17 12.58 -12.24
CA PHE A 296 -12.94 13.13 -13.58
C PHE A 296 -11.46 12.96 -13.93
N ALA A 297 -11.16 12.09 -14.91
CA ALA A 297 -9.82 11.69 -15.29
C ALA A 297 -9.76 11.21 -16.75
N GLY A 298 -8.72 11.59 -17.48
CA GLY A 298 -8.56 11.25 -18.89
C GLY A 298 -9.61 11.93 -19.77
N GLY A 299 -10.06 13.13 -19.40
CA GLY A 299 -11.09 13.88 -20.14
C GLY A 299 -12.52 13.33 -20.01
N VAL A 300 -12.75 12.34 -19.15
CA VAL A 300 -14.06 11.72 -18.95
C VAL A 300 -14.37 11.51 -17.47
N PHE A 301 -15.65 11.40 -17.13
CA PHE A 301 -16.11 11.15 -15.77
C PHE A 301 -16.34 9.66 -15.52
N HIS A 302 -15.81 9.18 -14.40
CA HIS A 302 -15.89 7.80 -13.93
C HIS A 302 -16.73 7.75 -12.66
N PRO A 303 -18.00 7.31 -12.73
CA PRO A 303 -18.83 7.17 -11.53
C PRO A 303 -18.22 6.13 -10.60
N CYS A 304 -18.26 6.39 -9.30
CA CYS A 304 -17.91 5.43 -8.27
C CYS A 304 -19.21 4.89 -7.69
N ASP A 305 -19.38 3.58 -7.70
CA ASP A 305 -20.47 2.97 -6.93
C ASP A 305 -20.26 3.33 -5.44
N GLY A 306 -21.33 3.78 -4.79
CA GLY A 306 -21.31 4.10 -3.36
C GLY A 306 -20.80 2.92 -2.53
N PRO A 307 -20.26 3.15 -1.31
CA PRO A 307 -19.71 2.07 -0.51
C PRO A 307 -20.78 1.00 -0.27
N ALA A 308 -20.49 -0.23 -0.70
CA ALA A 308 -21.17 -1.45 -0.26
C ALA A 308 -20.82 -1.77 1.19
#